data_AF-A0A7C6DVE7-F1
#
_entry.id   AF-A0A7C6DVE7-F1
#
_cell.length_a   1.000
_cell.length_b   1.000
_cell.length_c   1.000
_cell.angle_alpha   90.00
_cell.angle_beta   90.00
_cell.angle_gamma   90.00
#
_symmetry.space_group_name_H-M   'P 1'
#
loop_
_entity.id
_entity.type
_entity.pdbx_description
1 polymer ?
#
loop_
_entity_poly.entity_id
_entity_poly.type
_entity_poly.pdbx_seq_one_letter_code
_entity_poly.pdbx_strand_id
1 'polypeptide(L)' 'MVHKRSFDKLQHRIVRNLIFKNAYIDKYRGEIVSRISRLDVLSLLNCEGLNVSLIPEVEKGEVLIDSRGKGSLQQNAT' A
#
# COMPACT_ATOMS: atom_id res chain seq x y z
N MET A 1 3.80 -5.69 -26.91
CA MET A 1 4.50 -6.25 -25.74
C MET A 1 4.25 -5.33 -24.55
N VAL A 2 3.59 -5.81 -23.50
CA VAL A 2 3.55 -5.09 -22.23
C VAL A 2 4.97 -5.14 -21.65
N HIS A 3 5.59 -3.98 -21.43
CA HIS A 3 6.92 -3.95 -20.82
C HIS A 3 6.79 -4.45 -19.37
N LYS A 4 7.64 -5.39 -18.95
CA LYS A 4 7.63 -5.94 -17.57
C LYS A 4 7.61 -4.83 -16.50
N ARG A 5 8.38 -3.76 -16.71
CA ARG A 5 8.41 -2.56 -15.85
C ARG A 5 7.07 -1.82 -15.73
N SER A 6 6.26 -1.79 -16.79
CA SER A 6 4.93 -1.15 -16.71
C SER A 6 3.92 -2.02 -15.97
N PHE A 7 4.08 -3.34 -16.02
CA PHE A 7 3.23 -4.28 -15.28
C PHE A 7 3.54 -4.25 -13.78
N ASP A 8 4.81 -4.23 -13.38
CA ASP A 8 5.20 -4.11 -11.96
C ASP A 8 4.72 -2.78 -11.36
N LYS A 9 4.86 -1.65 -12.08
CA LYS A 9 4.33 -0.35 -11.65
C LYS A 9 2.81 -0.37 -11.48
N LEU A 10 2.08 -1.09 -12.35
CA LEU A 10 0.63 -1.26 -12.22
C LEU A 10 0.27 -2.06 -10.98
N GLN A 11 0.94 -3.20 -10.74
CA GLN A 11 0.71 -4.02 -9.55
C GLN A 11 1.00 -3.24 -8.27
N HIS A 12 2.11 -2.50 -8.22
CA HIS A 12 2.44 -1.64 -7.08
C HIS A 12 1.36 -0.60 -6.81
N ARG A 13 0.78 0.01 -7.86
CA ARG A 13 -0.35 0.95 -7.72
C ARG A 13 -1.60 0.26 -7.18
N ILE A 14 -1.91 -0.96 -7.65
CA ILE A 14 -3.06 -1.74 -7.17
C ILE A 14 -2.91 -2.05 -5.67
N VAL A 15 -1.76 -2.57 -5.26
CA VAL A 15 -1.45 -2.87 -3.86
C VAL A 15 -1.58 -1.62 -3.00
N ARG A 16 -0.94 -0.52 -3.42
CA ARG A 16 -0.97 0.75 -2.69
C ARG A 16 -2.41 1.26 -2.53
N ASN A 17 -3.20 1.24 -3.60
CA ASN A 17 -4.60 1.66 -3.55
C ASN A 17 -5.44 0.79 -2.61
N LEU A 18 -5.20 -0.52 -2.57
CA LEU A 18 -5.89 -1.43 -1.67
C LEU A 18 -5.60 -1.07 -0.20
N ILE A 19 -4.34 -0.78 0.13
CA ILE A 19 -3.96 -0.37 1.49
C ILE A 19 -4.65 0.95 1.87
N PHE A 20 -4.58 1.98 1.02
CA PHE A 20 -5.22 3.27 1.31
C PHE A 20 -6.75 3.17 1.38
N LYS A 21 -7.39 2.37 0.54
CA LYS A 21 -8.84 2.15 0.58
C LYS A 21 -9.28 1.55 1.92
N ASN A 22 -8.42 0.77 2.56
CA ASN A 22 -8.68 0.16 3.86
C ASN A 22 -8.11 0.94 5.04
N ALA A 23 -7.41 2.06 4.83
CA ALA A 23 -6.83 2.84 5.90
C ALA A 23 -7.90 3.59 6.74
N TYR A 24 -7.51 3.99 7.94
CA TYR A 24 -8.23 4.95 8.78
C TYR A 24 -7.60 6.33 8.62
N ILE A 25 -8.44 7.38 8.60
CA ILE A 25 -7.97 8.77 8.55
C ILE A 25 -8.22 9.39 9.93
N ASP A 26 -7.13 9.59 10.67
CA ASP A 26 -7.15 10.34 11.92
C ASP A 26 -7.11 11.83 11.60
N LYS A 27 -8.29 12.47 11.64
CA LYS A 27 -8.43 13.90 11.37
C LYS A 27 -7.83 14.78 12.46
N TYR A 28 -7.71 14.27 13.69
CA TYR A 28 -7.18 15.06 14.81
C TYR A 28 -5.66 15.17 14.71
N ARG A 29 -4.99 14.06 14.39
CA ARG A 29 -3.54 14.01 14.22
C ARG A 29 -3.08 14.35 12.80
N GLY A 30 -3.99 14.37 11.83
CA GLY A 30 -3.67 14.55 10.42
C GLY A 30 -2.94 13.34 9.82
N GLU A 31 -3.25 12.14 10.30
CA GLU A 31 -2.55 10.89 9.95
C GLU A 31 -3.46 9.94 9.16
N ILE A 32 -2.86 9.14 8.30
CA ILE A 32 -3.47 7.98 7.65
C ILE A 32 -2.82 6.74 8.23
N VAL A 33 -3.62 5.90 8.88
CA VAL A 33 -3.17 4.73 9.64
C VAL A 33 -3.67 3.47 8.96
N SER A 34 -2.80 2.48 8.78
CA SER A 34 -3.19 1.20 8.21
C SER A 34 -4.12 0.44 9.14
N ARG A 35 -5.19 -0.13 8.61
CA ARG A 35 -6.04 -1.11 9.33
C ARG A 35 -5.79 -2.55 8.90
N ILE A 36 -4.92 -2.75 7.92
CA ILE A 36 -4.63 -4.06 7.34
C ILE A 36 -3.13 -4.32 7.38
N SER A 37 -2.77 -5.59 7.59
CA SER A 37 -1.40 -6.07 7.52
C SER A 37 -1.05 -6.55 6.11
N ARG A 38 0.24 -6.84 5.88
CA ARG A 38 0.71 -7.55 4.68
C ARG A 38 -0.08 -8.84 4.41
N LEU A 39 -0.37 -9.62 5.45
CA LEU A 39 -1.11 -10.88 5.33
C LEU A 39 -2.56 -10.64 4.87
N ASP A 40 -3.19 -9.58 5.37
CA ASP A 40 -4.53 -9.20 4.91
C ASP A 40 -4.49 -8.74 3.44
N VAL A 41 -3.48 -7.99 3.03
CA VAL A 41 -3.28 -7.58 1.62
C VAL A 41 -3.14 -8.80 0.72
N LEU A 42 -2.32 -9.78 1.12
CA LEU A 42 -2.17 -11.06 0.39
C LEU A 42 -3.50 -11.80 0.27
N SER A 43 -4.26 -11.88 1.36
CA SER A 43 -5.55 -12.57 1.41
C SER A 43 -6.61 -11.88 0.54
N LEU A 44 -6.61 -10.55 0.51
CA LEU A 44 -7.56 -9.74 -0.27
C LEU A 44 -7.26 -9.73 -1.77
N LEU A 45 -5.99 -9.83 -2.15
CA LEU A 45 -5.62 -9.77 -3.56
C LEU A 45 -5.89 -11.07 -4.29
N ASN A 46 -5.86 -12.24 -3.62
CA ASN A 46 -6.17 -13.59 -4.14
C ASN A 46 -6.14 -13.74 -5.68
N CYS A 47 -5.05 -13.30 -6.31
CA CYS A 47 -4.92 -13.18 -7.76
C CYS A 47 -3.65 -13.90 -8.19
N GLU A 48 -3.82 -14.90 -9.04
CA GLU A 48 -2.71 -15.56 -9.73
C GLU A 48 -1.93 -14.51 -10.54
N GLY A 49 -0.60 -14.51 -10.41
CA GLY A 49 0.29 -13.62 -11.17
C GLY A 49 0.64 -12.28 -10.51
N LEU A 50 0.19 -12.02 -9.27
CA LEU A 50 0.71 -10.87 -8.50
C LEU A 50 2.13 -11.16 -7.99
N ASN A 51 3.06 -10.24 -8.26
CA ASN A 51 4.40 -10.33 -7.70
C ASN A 51 4.36 -9.95 -6.21
N VAL A 52 4.46 -10.96 -5.34
CA VAL A 52 4.44 -10.82 -3.88
C VAL A 52 5.57 -9.90 -3.36
N SER A 53 6.69 -9.78 -4.09
CA SER A 53 7.79 -8.88 -3.70
C SER A 53 7.40 -7.41 -3.77
N LEU A 54 6.31 -7.06 -4.47
CA LEU A 54 5.80 -5.69 -4.59
C LEU A 54 4.85 -5.31 -3.47
N ILE A 55 4.46 -6.28 -2.63
CA ILE A 55 3.66 -5.99 -1.45
C ILE A 55 4.61 -5.42 -0.39
N PRO A 56 4.32 -4.25 0.21
CA PRO A 56 5.12 -3.71 1.28
C PRO A 56 4.89 -4.50 2.59
N GLU A 57 5.90 -4.54 3.44
CA GLU A 57 5.72 -4.92 4.84
C GLU A 57 4.92 -3.80 5.51
N VAL A 58 3.62 -4.05 5.73
CA VAL A 58 2.70 -3.13 6.40
C VAL A 58 2.05 -3.83 7.58
N GLU A 59 1.92 -3.13 8.69
CA GLU A 59 1.30 -3.61 9.92
C GLU A 59 0.01 -2.85 10.25
N LYS A 60 -0.86 -3.46 11.06
CA LYS A 60 -2.06 -2.77 11.57
C LYS A 60 -1.64 -1.71 12.59
N GLY A 61 -2.19 -0.50 12.48
CA GLY A 61 -1.83 0.62 13.34
C GLY A 61 -0.62 1.43 12.84
N GLU A 62 0.02 1.00 11.75
CA GLU A 62 1.15 1.70 11.17
C GLU A 62 0.74 3.03 10.52
N VAL A 63 1.51 4.09 10.72
CA VAL A 63 1.29 5.40 10.09
C VAL A 63 1.80 5.36 8.65
N LEU A 64 0.87 5.32 7.70
CA LEU A 64 1.13 5.29 6.26
C LEU A 64 1.54 6.67 5.74
N ILE A 65 0.87 7.71 6.24
CA ILE A 65 1.14 9.12 5.98
C ILE A 65 0.84 9.91 7.26
N ASP A 66 1.77 10.70 7.74
CA ASP A 66 1.65 11.59 8.89
C ASP A 66 1.23 13.01 8.46
N SER A 67 1.04 13.91 9.43
CA SER A 67 0.66 15.31 9.18
C SER A 67 1.68 16.11 8.35
N ARG A 68 2.89 15.59 8.18
CA ARG A 68 3.97 16.18 7.36
C ARG A 68 4.09 15.50 6.00
N GLY A 69 3.18 14.58 5.67
CA GLY A 69 3.23 13.80 4.43
C GLY A 69 4.29 12.69 4.44
N LYS A 70 4.79 12.26 5.61
CA LYS A 70 5.79 11.21 5.78
C LYS A 70 5.19 9.90 6.27
N GLY A 71 5.82 8.77 5.97
CA GLY A 71 5.34 7.47 6.45
C GLY A 71 5.84 6.34 5.57
N SER A 72 5.49 5.12 5.94
CA SER A 72 5.99 3.92 5.27
C SER A 72 5.50 3.76 3.83
N LEU A 73 4.36 4.37 3.51
CA LEU A 73 3.85 4.45 2.16
C LEU A 73 4.04 5.85 1.56
N GLN A 74 5.17 6.51 1.78
CA GLN A 74 5.47 7.76 1.09
C GLN A 74 5.50 7.61 -0.45
N GLN A 75 5.14 8.70 -1.15
CA GLN A 75 5.14 8.80 -2.61
C GLN A 75 6.56 8.93 -3.17
N ASN A 76 7.45 7.95 -3.00
CA ASN A 76 8.64 7.89 -3.84
C ASN A 76 8.30 7.07 -5.09
N ALA A 77 7.54 7.72 -5.98
CA ALA A 77 7.50 7.36 -7.39
C ALA A 77 8.78 7.92 -8.04
N THR A 78 9.83 7.11 -8.07
CA THR A 78 10.90 7.23 -9.06
C THR A 78 10.80 6.05 -10.01
#